data_AF-A0A7S1GJ44-F1
#
_entry.id   AF-A0A7S1GJ44-F1
#
_cell.length_a   1.000
_cell.length_b   1.000
_cell.length_c   1.000
_cell.angle_alpha   90.00
_cell.angle_beta   90.00
_cell.angle_gamma   90.00
#
_symmetry.space_group_name_H-M   'P 1'
#
loop_
_entity.id
_entity.type
_entity.pdbx_description
1 polymer ?
#
loop_
_entity_poly.entity_id
_entity_poly.type
_entity_poly.pdbx_seq_one_letter_code
_entity_poly.pdbx_strand_id
1 'polypeptide(L)'
;ESVPGCSGTGVSGKDYCYAAPTPPPGTLPLQYVGDCSSSSPCGRCVGDCDGDSQCESGLKCFLRSGTEAVPGCFGTGISGKDYCYQEVIAASGAVCEDGTGTFHVNNRLGSKDCEWLSKRPNKIAQLCTPGHDAYT
;
A
#
# COMPACT_ATOMS: atom_id res chain seq x y z
N GLU A 1 -26.19 -14.32 -7.49
CA GLU A 1 -24.86 -14.37 -6.80
C GLU A 1 -24.95 -13.68 -5.45
N SER A 2 -23.97 -13.91 -4.58
CA SER A 2 -23.83 -13.16 -3.32
C SER A 2 -23.31 -11.75 -3.60
N VAL A 3 -23.94 -10.74 -2.99
CA VAL A 3 -23.51 -9.33 -3.09
C VAL A 3 -22.56 -9.01 -1.91
N PRO A 4 -21.34 -8.49 -2.15
CA PRO A 4 -20.39 -8.20 -1.08
C PRO A 4 -20.96 -7.29 0.01
N GLY A 5 -20.81 -7.70 1.27
CA GLY A 5 -21.30 -6.93 2.42
C GLY A 5 -22.82 -7.02 2.67
N CYS A 6 -23.55 -7.84 1.90
CA CYS A 6 -24.98 -8.07 2.10
C CYS A 6 -25.27 -9.51 2.52
N SER A 7 -26.34 -9.71 3.29
CA SER A 7 -26.90 -11.03 3.57
C SER A 7 -27.95 -11.41 2.51
N GLY A 8 -28.06 -12.69 2.19
CA GLY A 8 -29.04 -13.23 1.24
C GLY A 8 -28.51 -13.45 -0.17
N THR A 9 -29.43 -13.77 -1.09
CA THR A 9 -29.11 -14.16 -2.47
C THR A 9 -29.69 -13.15 -3.45
N GLY A 10 -28.87 -12.65 -4.38
CA GLY A 10 -29.33 -11.76 -5.45
C GLY A 10 -30.31 -12.46 -6.42
N VAL A 11 -31.23 -11.68 -6.97
CA VAL A 11 -32.18 -12.09 -8.01
C VAL A 11 -31.46 -12.10 -9.36
N SER A 12 -31.70 -13.15 -10.15
CA SER A 12 -31.11 -13.29 -11.49
C SER A 12 -31.49 -12.12 -12.41
N GLY A 13 -30.50 -11.57 -13.12
CA GLY A 13 -30.69 -10.46 -14.07
C GLY A 13 -30.86 -9.08 -13.43
N LYS A 14 -30.39 -8.88 -12.20
CA LYS A 14 -30.40 -7.60 -11.51
C LYS A 14 -28.99 -7.19 -11.07
N ASP A 15 -28.73 -5.89 -11.16
CA ASP A 15 -27.52 -5.27 -10.65
C ASP A 15 -27.76 -4.71 -9.24
N TYR A 16 -26.76 -4.83 -8.38
CA TYR A 16 -26.84 -4.42 -6.98
C TYR A 16 -25.71 -3.46 -6.64
N CYS A 17 -26.03 -2.40 -5.90
CA CYS A 17 -25.03 -1.53 -5.29
C CYS A 17 -24.43 -2.21 -4.07
N TYR A 18 -23.12 -2.09 -3.87
CA TYR A 18 -22.44 -2.55 -2.66
C TYR A 18 -21.42 -1.50 -2.21
N ALA A 19 -21.13 -1.49 -0.91
CA ALA A 19 -20.03 -0.69 -0.41
C ALA A 19 -18.71 -1.31 -0.86
N ALA A 20 -17.96 -0.61 -1.71
CA ALA A 20 -16.60 -1.03 -2.03
C ALA A 20 -15.79 -1.09 -0.71
N PRO A 21 -14.95 -2.13 -0.50
CA PRO A 21 -14.06 -2.15 0.64
C PRO A 21 -13.23 -0.87 0.64
N THR A 22 -13.37 -0.06 1.69
CA THR A 22 -12.54 1.12 1.86
C THR A 22 -11.09 0.66 2.04
N PRO A 23 -10.16 1.08 1.17
CA PRO A 23 -8.74 0.86 1.39
C PRO A 23 -8.34 1.27 2.81
N PRO A 24 -7.43 0.55 3.49
CA PRO A 24 -6.66 1.16 4.56
C PRO A 24 -6.09 2.51 4.07
N PRO A 25 -6.20 3.61 4.85
CA PRO A 25 -5.66 4.91 4.46
C PRO A 25 -4.18 4.79 4.02
N GLY A 26 -3.87 5.28 2.83
CA GLY A 26 -2.50 5.23 2.26
C GLY A 26 -2.13 3.97 1.48
N THR A 27 -3.05 2.99 1.32
CA THR A 27 -2.82 1.79 0.50
C THR A 27 -3.61 1.84 -0.80
N LEU A 28 -2.97 1.43 -1.92
CA LEU A 28 -3.61 1.33 -3.24
C LEU A 28 -4.05 -0.11 -3.52
N PRO A 29 -5.17 -0.33 -4.23
CA PRO A 29 -5.64 -1.68 -4.54
C PRO A 29 -4.71 -2.33 -5.56
N LEU A 30 -4.52 -3.65 -5.45
CA LEU A 30 -3.88 -4.41 -6.52
C LEU A 30 -4.74 -4.45 -7.77
N GLN A 31 -4.16 -4.08 -8.92
CA GLN A 31 -4.82 -4.07 -10.22
C GLN A 31 -4.02 -4.87 -11.26
N TYR A 32 -4.67 -5.84 -11.90
CA TYR A 32 -4.11 -6.56 -13.03
C TYR A 32 -4.56 -5.91 -14.33
N VAL A 33 -3.62 -5.43 -15.14
CA VAL A 33 -3.87 -4.81 -16.45
C VAL A 33 -3.28 -5.60 -17.62
N GLY A 34 -2.60 -6.71 -17.34
CA GLY A 34 -1.82 -7.49 -18.30
C GLY A 34 -0.35 -7.13 -18.27
N ASP A 35 0.43 -7.74 -19.17
CA ASP A 35 1.89 -7.66 -19.15
C ASP A 35 2.40 -6.22 -19.32
N CYS A 36 3.20 -5.78 -18.35
CA CYS A 36 3.90 -4.51 -18.37
C CYS A 36 5.11 -4.61 -19.31
N SER A 37 5.59 -3.50 -19.86
CA SER A 37 6.79 -3.49 -20.72
C SER A 37 7.64 -2.24 -20.45
N SER A 38 8.89 -2.23 -20.92
CA SER A 38 9.73 -1.03 -20.80
C SER A 38 9.19 0.18 -21.59
N SER A 39 8.37 -0.06 -22.63
CA SER A 39 7.68 0.99 -23.40
C SER A 39 6.32 1.37 -22.83
N SER A 40 5.76 0.54 -21.94
CA SER A 40 4.49 0.77 -21.26
C SER A 40 4.60 0.25 -19.81
N PRO A 41 5.34 0.97 -18.96
CA PRO A 41 5.60 0.54 -17.60
C PRO A 41 4.34 0.64 -16.72
N CYS A 42 4.25 -0.23 -15.72
CA CYS A 42 3.16 -0.23 -14.76
C CYS A 42 3.44 0.67 -13.55
N GLY A 43 2.39 1.34 -13.09
CA GLY A 43 2.43 2.14 -11.86
C GLY A 43 2.36 1.28 -10.60
N ARG A 44 2.43 1.93 -9.44
CA ARG A 44 2.39 1.25 -8.13
C ARG A 44 1.09 0.46 -7.95
N CYS A 45 1.23 -0.76 -7.43
CA CYS A 45 0.17 -1.76 -7.23
C CYS A 45 -0.48 -2.26 -8.53
N VAL A 46 0.17 -2.06 -9.68
CA VAL A 46 -0.29 -2.52 -10.99
C VAL A 46 0.66 -3.60 -11.52
N GLY A 47 0.09 -4.65 -12.09
CA GLY A 47 0.79 -5.81 -12.63
C GLY A 47 0.26 -6.19 -14.01
N ASP A 48 1.02 -6.90 -14.85
CA ASP A 48 2.00 -7.95 -14.54
C ASP A 48 3.43 -7.60 -14.98
N CYS A 49 4.34 -7.32 -14.05
CA CYS A 49 5.75 -7.03 -14.38
C CYS A 49 6.61 -8.29 -14.25
N ASP A 50 7.60 -8.51 -15.11
CA ASP A 50 8.58 -9.61 -14.95
C ASP A 50 9.92 -9.10 -14.38
N GLY A 51 10.10 -7.78 -14.30
CA GLY A 51 11.30 -7.13 -13.79
C GLY A 51 11.13 -5.62 -13.64
N ASP A 52 12.07 -5.01 -12.91
CA ASP A 52 12.02 -3.60 -12.50
C ASP A 52 11.91 -2.62 -13.68
N SER A 53 12.44 -2.97 -14.85
CA SER A 53 12.37 -2.14 -16.06
C SER A 53 10.97 -2.01 -16.66
N GLN A 54 10.03 -2.85 -16.24
CA GLN A 54 8.62 -2.82 -16.62
C GLN A 54 7.77 -2.02 -15.62
N CYS A 55 8.39 -1.43 -14.59
CA CYS A 55 7.73 -0.55 -13.65
C CYS A 55 8.10 0.91 -13.90
N GLU A 56 7.24 1.84 -13.49
CA GLU A 56 7.55 3.26 -13.53
C GLU A 56 8.81 3.58 -12.71
N SER A 57 9.47 4.69 -13.04
CA SER A 57 10.73 5.08 -12.39
C SER A 57 10.58 5.16 -10.87
N GLY A 58 11.51 4.52 -10.14
CA GLY A 58 11.51 4.47 -8.67
C GLY A 58 10.69 3.34 -8.07
N LEU A 59 10.07 2.49 -8.89
CA LEU A 59 9.39 1.28 -8.46
C LEU A 59 10.22 0.03 -8.77
N LYS A 60 9.88 -1.06 -8.09
CA LYS A 60 10.43 -2.40 -8.33
C LYS A 60 9.32 -3.39 -8.60
N CYS A 61 9.67 -4.53 -9.19
CA CYS A 61 8.74 -5.60 -9.46
C CYS A 61 8.70 -6.62 -8.31
N PHE A 62 7.54 -6.79 -7.69
CA PHE A 62 7.34 -7.79 -6.65
C PHE A 62 6.89 -9.11 -7.28
N LEU A 63 7.85 -10.01 -7.50
CA LEU A 63 7.60 -11.33 -8.06
C LEU A 63 6.89 -12.23 -7.05
N ARG A 64 5.80 -12.89 -7.47
CA ARG A 64 4.95 -13.71 -6.61
C ARG A 64 4.73 -15.09 -7.20
N SER A 65 4.67 -16.08 -6.31
CA SER A 65 4.33 -17.46 -6.69
C SER A 65 2.87 -17.82 -6.40
N GLY A 66 2.21 -17.02 -5.57
CA GLY A 66 0.82 -17.18 -5.18
C GLY A 66 0.17 -15.83 -4.91
N THR A 67 -0.35 -15.65 -3.70
CA THR A 67 -1.07 -14.44 -3.29
C THR A 67 -0.34 -13.71 -2.16
N GLU A 68 0.99 -13.72 -2.19
CA GLU A 68 1.81 -13.00 -1.24
C GLU A 68 1.41 -11.51 -1.23
N ALA A 69 1.39 -10.91 -0.04
CA ALA A 69 1.02 -9.51 0.11
C ALA A 69 2.09 -8.61 -0.52
N VAL A 70 1.66 -7.65 -1.34
CA VAL A 70 2.55 -6.68 -1.98
C VAL A 70 2.73 -5.47 -1.05
N PRO A 71 3.97 -5.07 -0.70
CA PRO A 71 4.20 -3.95 0.21
C PRO A 71 3.53 -2.65 -0.27
N GLY A 72 2.79 -1.99 0.61
CA GLY A 72 2.10 -0.73 0.32
C GLY A 72 0.86 -0.84 -0.58
N CYS A 73 0.43 -2.07 -0.88
CA CYS A 73 -0.79 -2.37 -1.62
C CYS A 73 -1.76 -3.17 -0.75
N PHE A 74 -3.04 -3.15 -1.10
CA PHE A 74 -4.04 -3.98 -0.43
C PHE A 74 -4.83 -4.83 -1.44
N GLY A 75 -5.51 -5.85 -0.92
CA GLY A 75 -6.15 -6.88 -1.73
C GLY A 75 -5.20 -8.05 -2.01
N THR A 76 -5.76 -9.09 -2.63
CA THR A 76 -5.06 -10.35 -2.86
C THR A 76 -4.30 -10.37 -4.20
N GLY A 77 -4.81 -9.63 -5.18
CA GLY A 77 -4.33 -9.72 -6.57
C GLY A 77 -4.66 -11.08 -7.20
N ILE A 78 -4.09 -11.34 -8.37
CA ILE A 78 -4.19 -12.63 -9.06
C ILE A 78 -3.05 -13.55 -8.60
N SER A 79 -3.34 -14.83 -8.36
CA SER A 79 -2.32 -15.79 -7.92
C SER A 79 -1.20 -15.95 -8.95
N GLY A 80 0.05 -15.85 -8.52
CA GLY A 80 1.24 -15.99 -9.37
C GLY A 80 1.48 -14.82 -10.34
N LYS A 81 0.83 -13.69 -10.08
CA LYS A 81 1.02 -12.44 -10.84
C LYS A 81 1.85 -11.45 -10.06
N ASP A 82 2.60 -10.64 -10.78
CA ASP A 82 3.65 -9.80 -10.26
C ASP A 82 3.21 -8.33 -10.33
N TYR A 83 3.63 -7.53 -9.36
CA TYR A 83 3.10 -6.17 -9.23
C TYR A 83 4.21 -5.18 -8.92
N CYS A 84 4.15 -4.03 -9.58
CA CYS A 84 5.05 -2.94 -9.29
C CYS A 84 4.75 -2.39 -7.90
N TYR A 85 5.78 -2.24 -7.07
CA TYR A 85 5.69 -1.74 -5.71
C TYR A 85 6.78 -0.70 -5.47
N GLN A 86 6.54 0.15 -4.48
CA GLN A 86 7.57 1.04 -4.00
C GLN A 86 8.33 0.31 -2.91
N GLU A 87 9.64 0.14 -3.09
CA GLU A 87 10.48 -0.31 -1.99
C GLU A 87 10.42 0.71 -0.89
N VAL A 88 9.93 0.27 0.27
CA VAL A 88 10.17 0.99 1.52
C VAL A 88 11.64 0.74 1.84
N ILE A 89 12.54 1.44 1.14
CA ILE A 89 13.93 1.52 1.54
C ILE A 89 13.85 2.01 2.98
N ALA A 90 14.27 1.19 3.92
CA ALA A 90 14.38 1.58 5.32
C ALA A 90 15.34 2.76 5.36
N ALA A 91 14.78 3.97 5.21
CA ALA A 91 15.42 5.26 5.35
C ALA A 91 16.89 5.28 4.89
N SER A 92 17.15 5.54 3.61
CA SER A 92 18.31 6.39 3.30
C SER A 92 18.00 7.78 3.86
N GLY A 93 18.09 7.92 5.18
CA GLY A 93 17.56 9.04 5.95
C GLY A 93 16.05 8.92 6.12
N ALA A 94 15.58 8.96 7.37
CA ALA A 94 14.19 9.23 7.65
C ALA A 94 13.95 10.69 7.25
N VAL A 95 13.57 10.91 5.98
CA VAL A 95 13.14 12.23 5.56
C VAL A 95 11.65 12.29 5.86
N CYS A 96 11.35 12.95 6.97
CA CYS A 96 10.01 13.40 7.28
C CYS A 96 9.66 14.47 6.24
N GLU A 97 9.17 14.09 5.06
CA GLU A 97 8.78 15.06 4.05
C GLU A 97 7.50 15.78 4.50
N ASP A 98 7.68 17.06 4.80
CA ASP A 98 6.68 17.97 5.31
C ASP A 98 5.64 18.29 4.24
N GLY A 99 4.41 17.80 4.48
CA GLY A 99 3.23 18.38 3.86
C GLY A 99 2.16 18.84 4.85
N THR A 100 2.29 18.51 6.16
CA THR A 100 1.39 18.81 7.33
C THR A 100 1.38 17.70 8.40
N GLY A 101 2.21 16.66 8.29
CA GLY A 101 2.06 15.43 9.09
C GLY A 101 2.57 15.51 10.53
N THR A 102 1.68 15.60 11.52
CA THR A 102 2.02 15.30 12.91
C THR A 102 1.93 13.79 13.16
N PHE A 103 2.96 13.16 13.72
CA PHE A 103 3.00 11.74 14.09
C PHE A 103 2.33 11.52 15.45
N HIS A 104 1.21 10.81 15.52
CA HIS A 104 0.54 10.54 16.79
C HIS A 104 1.28 9.48 17.60
N VAL A 105 1.91 9.84 18.73
CA VAL A 105 2.80 8.92 19.46
C VAL A 105 2.04 8.04 20.47
N ASN A 106 1.11 8.63 21.24
CA ASN A 106 0.11 7.98 22.09
C ASN A 106 -0.71 9.04 22.86
N ASN A 107 -1.77 8.60 23.56
CA ASN A 107 -2.68 9.49 24.31
C ASN A 107 -2.05 10.25 25.49
N ARG A 108 -0.80 9.94 25.91
CA ARG A 108 -0.07 10.71 26.92
C ARG A 108 0.88 11.74 26.32
N LEU A 109 1.51 11.40 25.20
CA LEU A 109 2.55 12.22 24.57
C LEU A 109 2.03 13.09 23.43
N GLY A 110 0.83 12.78 22.90
CA GLY A 110 0.18 13.48 21.81
C GLY A 110 0.91 13.31 20.48
N SER A 111 0.57 14.16 19.52
CA SER A 111 1.25 14.18 18.22
C SER A 111 2.59 14.94 18.30
N LYS A 112 3.59 14.47 17.54
CA LYS A 112 4.93 15.05 17.43
C LYS A 112 5.24 15.36 15.98
N ASP A 113 5.96 16.44 15.74
CA ASP A 113 6.37 16.87 14.42
C ASP A 113 7.79 16.39 14.08
N CYS A 114 8.18 16.67 12.84
CA CYS A 114 9.52 16.40 12.32
C CYS A 114 10.62 17.06 13.16
N GLU A 115 10.35 18.23 13.76
CA GLU A 115 11.31 18.95 14.61
C GLU A 115 11.60 18.16 15.90
N TRP A 116 10.58 17.59 16.54
CA TRP A 116 10.75 16.78 17.74
C TRP A 116 11.53 15.47 17.46
N LEU A 117 11.27 14.85 16.30
CA LEU A 117 11.95 13.61 15.87
C LEU A 117 13.42 13.85 15.51
N SER A 118 13.74 14.99 14.87
CA SER A 118 15.12 15.36 14.50
C SER A 118 16.06 15.43 15.71
N LYS A 119 15.52 15.76 16.90
CA LYS A 119 16.28 15.84 18.15
C LYS A 119 16.44 14.48 18.84
N ARG A 120 15.82 13.40 18.34
CA ARG A 120 15.79 12.05 18.97
C ARG A 120 15.85 10.91 17.94
N PRO A 121 16.98 10.74 17.23
CA PRO A 121 17.10 9.80 16.12
C PRO A 121 16.81 8.33 16.50
N ASN A 122 17.15 7.93 17.73
CA ASN A 122 16.94 6.56 18.22
C ASN A 122 15.45 6.20 18.44
N LYS A 123 14.55 7.18 18.46
CA LYS A 123 13.11 6.94 18.63
C LYS A 123 12.35 6.78 17.32
N ILE A 124 12.95 7.19 16.19
CA ILE A 124 12.32 7.11 14.86
C ILE A 124 12.05 5.64 14.51
N ALA A 125 13.06 4.77 14.66
CA ALA A 125 12.91 3.35 14.36
C ALA A 125 11.87 2.62 15.24
N GLN A 126 11.66 3.07 16.48
CA GLN A 126 10.65 2.48 17.38
C GLN A 126 9.23 2.98 17.12
N LEU A 127 9.08 4.20 16.61
CA LEU A 127 7.78 4.79 16.33
C LEU A 127 7.31 4.49 14.90
N CYS A 128 8.21 4.09 14.00
CA CYS A 128 7.90 3.70 12.62
C CYS A 128 7.75 2.17 12.43
N THR A 129 7.58 1.39 13.50
CA THR A 129 7.31 -0.06 13.42
C THR A 129 5.81 -0.35 13.31
N PRO A 130 5.39 -1.33 12.49
CA PRO A 130 4.00 -1.79 12.45
C PRO A 130 3.49 -2.19 13.85
N GLY A 131 2.37 -1.63 14.29
CA GLY A 131 1.75 -1.93 15.59
C GLY A 131 2.06 -0.94 16.74
N HIS A 132 2.89 0.08 16.49
CA HIS A 132 2.99 1.27 17.34
C HIS A 132 2.62 2.48 16.47
N ASP A 133 1.59 3.24 16.86
CA ASP A 133 0.94 4.21 15.98
C ASP A 133 1.93 5.20 15.36
N ALA A 134 2.18 5.02 14.07
CA ALA A 134 2.54 6.05 13.11
C ALA A 134 1.81 5.77 11.78
N TYR A 135 0.55 5.39 11.86
CA TYR A 135 -0.44 5.51 10.79
C TYR A 135 -1.78 5.83 11.48
N THR A 136 -2.59 6.67 10.84
CA THR A 136 -3.95 7.05 11.28
C THR A 136 -4.80 5.86 11.70
#